data_AF-A0A7S1RYH8-F1
#
_entry.id   AF-A0A7S1RYH8-F1
#
_cell.length_a   1.000
_cell.length_b   1.000
_cell.length_c   1.000
_cell.angle_alpha   90.00
_cell.angle_beta   90.00
_cell.angle_gamma   90.00
#
_symmetry.space_group_name_H-M   'P 1'
#
loop_
_entity.id
_entity.type
_entity.pdbx_description
1 polymer ?
#
loop_
_entity_poly.entity_id
_entity_poly.type
_entity_poly.pdbx_seq_one_letter_code
_entity_poly.pdbx_strand_id
1 'polypeptide(L)'
;MDAGGLAAMRAAVRNRSELDSLLGRKRAGPATGLSAGDSRRTLALLVVIPWLVFCAVVLLFTHVYSHAPNFLGSLLLICIVVCIRQSAVNYMRGSSDGAYAMALCVVAMLVGIGVGYHNYSAHMRPYWRYEEQRHYKDVGPEEPADALRDASAITFADGVRPDVQASVGFHAGPDIYCVAPIGTWDAGAASRTVQFWAAGKDCCQMHGAFTCDEATSPSAHGGLVINSHDDVDKYIHAVRIAESQNGAKTAEEPIFVRWVVNLQRARETFLNEAWIFWLLASLTYLPLSAALVVLAPSSLKSIEVISARRQEEYDG
;
A
#
# COMPACT_ATOMS: atom_id res chain seq x y z
N MET A 1 -8.86 -42.78 58.65
CA MET A 1 -8.35 -41.49 59.18
C MET A 1 -9.09 -41.20 60.45
N ASP A 2 -8.38 -41.17 61.57
CA ASP A 2 -8.97 -41.13 62.91
C ASP A 2 -9.56 -39.75 63.23
N ALA A 3 -10.70 -39.72 63.93
CA ALA A 3 -11.42 -38.48 64.26
C ALA A 3 -10.57 -37.48 65.06
N GLY A 4 -9.54 -37.96 65.77
CA GLY A 4 -8.58 -37.12 66.50
C GLY A 4 -7.67 -36.28 65.61
N GLY A 5 -7.32 -36.74 64.40
CA GLY A 5 -6.46 -36.01 63.47
C GLY A 5 -7.12 -34.76 62.89
N LEU A 6 -8.42 -34.83 62.62
CA LEU A 6 -9.19 -33.72 62.07
C LEU A 6 -9.41 -32.61 63.12
N ALA A 7 -9.54 -32.97 64.40
CA ALA A 7 -9.67 -32.02 65.50
C ALA A 7 -8.34 -31.25 65.75
N ALA A 8 -7.21 -31.94 65.75
CA ALA A 8 -5.89 -31.33 65.90
C ALA A 8 -5.55 -30.37 64.75
N MET A 9 -5.93 -30.74 63.52
CA MET A 9 -5.71 -29.90 62.33
C MET A 9 -6.61 -28.65 62.32
N ARG A 10 -7.86 -28.76 62.78
CA ARG A 10 -8.76 -27.59 62.95
C ARG A 10 -8.28 -26.64 64.04
N ALA A 11 -7.71 -27.16 65.12
CA ALA A 11 -7.12 -26.34 66.18
C ALA A 11 -5.87 -25.59 65.69
N ALA A 12 -5.01 -26.24 64.91
CA ALA A 12 -3.82 -25.61 64.32
C ALA A 12 -4.16 -24.49 63.31
N VAL A 13 -5.21 -24.68 62.48
CA VAL A 13 -5.67 -23.65 61.53
C VAL A 13 -6.28 -22.45 62.26
N ARG A 14 -7.05 -22.68 63.33
CA ARG A 14 -7.66 -21.60 64.12
C ARG A 14 -6.60 -20.75 64.84
N ASN A 15 -5.56 -21.38 65.38
CA ASN A 15 -4.44 -20.65 66.00
C ASN A 15 -3.66 -19.81 64.99
N ARG A 16 -3.52 -20.29 63.74
CA ARG A 16 -2.83 -19.54 62.69
C ARG A 16 -3.59 -18.27 62.27
N SER A 17 -4.92 -18.32 62.24
CA SER A 17 -5.73 -17.14 61.92
C SER A 17 -5.70 -16.04 63.00
N GLU A 18 -5.57 -16.41 64.28
CA GLU A 18 -5.38 -15.43 65.35
C GLU A 18 -3.95 -14.88 65.39
N LEU A 19 -2.96 -15.70 65.04
CA LEU A 19 -1.57 -15.22 64.91
C LEU A 19 -1.42 -14.18 63.80
N ASP A 20 -2.10 -14.39 62.67
CA ASP A 20 -2.10 -13.46 61.53
C ASP A 20 -2.82 -12.13 61.85
N SER A 21 -3.84 -12.14 62.72
CA SER A 21 -4.53 -10.92 63.15
C SER A 21 -3.71 -10.10 64.15
N LEU A 22 -2.99 -10.77 65.07
CA LEU A 22 -2.11 -10.13 66.05
C LEU A 22 -0.83 -9.55 65.42
N LEU A 23 -0.32 -10.17 64.35
CA LEU A 23 0.86 -9.70 63.63
C LEU A 23 0.56 -8.54 62.65
N GLY A 24 -0.69 -8.06 62.58
CA GLY A 24 -1.07 -6.94 61.70
C GLY A 24 -0.78 -7.20 60.22
N ARG A 25 -0.58 -8.47 59.83
CA ARG A 25 -0.19 -8.85 58.48
C ARG A 25 -1.45 -8.86 57.62
N LYS A 26 -1.90 -7.67 57.20
CA LYS A 26 -2.86 -7.53 56.11
C LYS A 26 -2.36 -8.40 54.96
N ARG A 27 -3.13 -9.43 54.59
CA ARG A 27 -2.89 -10.15 53.33
C ARG A 27 -2.84 -9.08 52.25
N ALA A 28 -1.66 -8.88 51.66
CA ALA A 28 -1.55 -8.19 50.39
C ALA A 28 -2.34 -9.07 49.40
N GLY A 29 -3.62 -8.77 49.22
CA GLY A 29 -4.34 -9.21 48.04
C GLY A 29 -3.59 -8.72 46.80
N PRO A 30 -3.73 -9.38 45.64
CA PRO A 30 -3.10 -8.92 44.42
C PRO A 30 -3.49 -7.45 44.22
N ALA A 31 -2.49 -6.57 44.13
CA ALA A 31 -2.67 -5.16 43.90
C ALA A 31 -3.17 -4.93 42.47
N THR A 32 -4.45 -5.23 42.21
CA THR A 32 -5.14 -4.87 40.98
C THR A 32 -6.08 -3.73 41.27
N GLY A 33 -5.48 -2.57 41.56
CA GLY A 33 -6.18 -1.29 41.59
C GLY A 33 -5.43 -0.32 40.68
N LEU A 34 -5.40 -0.58 39.37
CA LEU A 34 -4.93 0.43 38.42
C LEU A 34 -5.86 1.64 38.53
N SER A 35 -5.29 2.82 38.78
CA SER A 35 -5.99 4.09 38.70
C SER A 35 -6.64 4.23 37.33
N ALA A 36 -7.84 4.81 37.26
CA ALA A 36 -8.55 5.03 35.99
C ALA A 36 -7.70 5.82 34.97
N GLY A 37 -6.74 6.64 35.45
CA GLY A 37 -5.77 7.35 34.61
C GLY A 37 -4.73 6.43 33.94
N ASP A 38 -4.27 5.39 34.62
CA ASP A 38 -3.27 4.46 34.09
C ASP A 38 -3.88 3.52 33.05
N SER A 39 -5.13 3.08 33.26
CA SER A 39 -5.87 2.26 32.31
C SER A 39 -6.11 2.98 30.96
N ARG A 40 -6.46 4.28 30.99
CA ARG A 40 -6.64 5.09 29.77
C ARG A 40 -5.34 5.27 28.99
N ARG A 41 -4.21 5.45 29.68
CA ARG A 41 -2.89 5.59 29.06
C ARG A 41 -2.47 4.30 28.35
N THR A 42 -2.67 3.15 29.00
CA THR A 42 -2.36 1.83 28.41
C THR A 42 -3.19 1.56 27.14
N LEU A 43 -4.50 1.87 27.18
CA LEU A 43 -5.37 1.72 26.00
C LEU A 43 -4.96 2.65 24.85
N ALA A 44 -4.62 3.90 25.15
CA ALA A 44 -4.15 4.83 24.13
C ALA A 44 -2.85 4.34 23.47
N LEU A 45 -1.90 3.83 24.24
CA LEU A 45 -0.65 3.26 23.70
C LEU A 45 -0.89 2.02 22.84
N LEU A 46 -1.83 1.15 23.23
CA LEU A 46 -2.21 -0.05 22.46
C LEU A 46 -2.81 0.27 21.09
N VAL A 47 -3.45 1.43 20.92
CA VAL A 47 -4.01 1.88 19.64
C VAL A 47 -2.98 2.67 18.84
N VAL A 48 -2.29 3.62 19.47
CA VAL A 48 -1.40 4.55 18.78
C VAL A 48 -0.13 3.87 18.28
N ILE A 49 0.45 2.93 19.04
CA ILE A 49 1.70 2.27 18.63
C ILE A 49 1.51 1.45 17.33
N PRO A 50 0.55 0.52 17.22
CA PRO A 50 0.32 -0.22 15.98
C PRO A 50 -0.05 0.71 14.80
N TRP A 51 -0.79 1.79 15.05
CA TRP A 51 -1.09 2.79 14.03
C TRP A 51 0.17 3.49 13.52
N LEU A 52 1.07 3.93 14.41
CA LEU A 52 2.35 4.53 14.02
C LEU A 52 3.23 3.53 13.25
N VAL A 53 3.24 2.26 13.67
CA VAL A 53 3.96 1.19 12.97
C VAL A 53 3.39 1.02 11.55
N PHE A 54 2.07 0.96 11.39
CA PHE A 54 1.42 0.91 10.09
C PHE A 54 1.84 2.10 9.20
N CYS A 55 1.72 3.33 9.72
CA CYS A 55 2.10 4.54 8.99
C CYS A 55 3.57 4.49 8.56
N ALA A 56 4.47 4.05 9.43
CA ALA A 56 5.89 3.93 9.16
C ALA A 56 6.18 2.87 8.07
N VAL A 57 5.54 1.70 8.13
CA VAL A 57 5.70 0.67 7.09
C VAL A 57 5.26 1.21 5.73
N VAL A 58 4.09 1.85 5.63
CA VAL A 58 3.62 2.39 4.35
C VAL A 58 4.58 3.46 3.82
N LEU A 59 5.10 4.35 4.68
CA LEU A 59 6.12 5.35 4.28
C LEU A 59 7.43 4.72 3.80
N LEU A 60 7.89 3.65 4.46
CA LEU A 60 9.08 2.92 4.02
C LEU A 60 8.88 2.31 2.64
N PHE A 61 7.68 1.79 2.34
CA PHE A 61 7.35 1.33 1.00
C PHE A 61 7.29 2.48 -0.02
N THR A 62 6.80 3.66 0.37
CA THR A 62 6.76 4.84 -0.50
C THR A 62 8.18 5.31 -0.91
N HIS A 63 9.13 5.33 0.03
CA HIS A 63 10.45 5.95 -0.21
C HIS A 63 11.62 4.98 -0.42
N VAL A 64 11.66 3.86 0.32
CA VAL A 64 12.84 2.99 0.38
C VAL A 64 12.73 1.80 -0.58
N TYR A 65 11.52 1.35 -0.88
CA TYR A 65 11.29 0.13 -1.66
C TYR A 65 11.83 0.20 -3.10
N SER A 66 11.84 1.37 -3.76
CA SER A 66 12.41 1.53 -5.10
C SER A 66 13.91 1.25 -5.13
N HIS A 67 14.64 1.73 -4.13
CA HIS A 67 16.11 1.69 -4.13
C HIS A 67 16.65 0.38 -3.54
N ALA A 68 16.00 -0.16 -2.50
CA ALA A 68 16.51 -1.30 -1.76
C ALA A 68 15.40 -2.26 -1.27
N PRO A 69 14.72 -2.98 -2.20
CA PRO A 69 13.59 -3.85 -1.82
C PRO A 69 14.01 -5.02 -0.92
N ASN A 70 15.19 -5.61 -1.17
CA ASN A 70 15.73 -6.71 -0.36
C ASN A 70 16.09 -6.26 1.06
N PHE A 71 16.66 -5.05 1.19
CA PHE A 71 16.97 -4.47 2.49
C PHE A 71 15.69 -4.20 3.29
N LEU A 72 14.67 -3.58 2.66
CA LEU A 72 13.40 -3.35 3.32
C LEU A 72 12.71 -4.66 3.72
N GLY A 73 12.68 -5.66 2.84
CA GLY A 73 12.09 -6.96 3.13
C GLY A 73 12.77 -7.68 4.29
N SER A 74 14.10 -7.67 4.34
CA SER A 74 14.85 -8.27 5.45
C SER A 74 14.66 -7.51 6.76
N LEU A 75 14.64 -6.17 6.73
CA LEU A 75 14.35 -5.33 7.91
C LEU A 75 12.97 -5.63 8.49
N LEU A 76 11.94 -5.66 7.64
CA LEU A 76 10.56 -5.95 8.08
C LEU A 76 10.42 -7.38 8.61
N LEU A 77 11.08 -8.36 7.99
CA LEU A 77 11.11 -9.73 8.48
C LEU A 77 11.73 -9.82 9.88
N ILE A 78 12.86 -9.14 10.11
CA ILE A 78 13.51 -9.07 11.43
C ILE A 78 12.56 -8.43 12.46
N CYS A 79 11.92 -7.30 12.11
CA CYS A 79 10.95 -6.64 12.99
C CYS A 79 9.78 -7.56 13.35
N ILE A 80 9.21 -8.29 12.38
CA ILE A 80 8.14 -9.27 12.60
C ILE A 80 8.61 -10.38 13.56
N VAL A 81 9.79 -10.97 13.32
CA VAL A 81 10.35 -12.02 14.17
C VAL A 81 10.59 -11.52 15.60
N VAL A 82 11.12 -10.31 15.76
CA VAL A 82 11.35 -9.68 17.07
C VAL A 82 10.02 -9.44 17.79
N CYS A 83 9.00 -8.92 17.12
CA CYS A 83 7.68 -8.72 17.71
C CYS A 83 7.03 -10.04 18.13
N ILE A 84 7.13 -11.10 17.32
CA ILE A 84 6.60 -12.44 17.66
C ILE A 84 7.34 -12.99 18.90
N ARG A 85 8.68 -12.95 18.90
CA ARG A 85 9.49 -13.38 20.05
C ARG A 85 9.12 -12.61 21.31
N GLN A 86 9.02 -11.28 21.22
CA GLN A 86 8.71 -10.43 22.37
C GLN A 86 7.29 -10.65 22.86
N SER A 87 6.33 -10.92 21.95
CA SER A 87 4.97 -11.30 22.31
C SER A 87 4.95 -12.59 23.13
N ALA A 88 5.67 -13.64 22.68
CA ALA A 88 5.78 -14.91 23.40
C ALA A 88 6.45 -14.76 24.78
N VAL A 89 7.52 -13.95 24.89
CA VAL A 89 8.18 -13.67 26.16
C VAL A 89 7.25 -12.92 27.13
N ASN A 90 6.51 -11.92 26.64
CA ASN A 90 5.55 -11.18 27.45
C ASN A 90 4.42 -12.09 27.94
N TYR A 91 3.93 -12.99 27.09
CA TYR A 91 2.93 -13.98 27.44
C TYR A 91 3.41 -14.93 28.53
N MET A 92 4.63 -15.50 28.38
CA MET A 92 5.24 -16.38 29.39
C MET A 92 5.50 -15.67 30.73
N ARG A 93 5.72 -14.35 30.73
CA ARG A 93 5.91 -13.53 31.93
C ARG A 93 4.60 -13.10 32.60
N GLY A 94 3.44 -13.51 32.06
CA GLY A 94 2.13 -13.11 32.57
C GLY A 94 1.73 -11.67 32.24
N SER A 95 2.42 -11.01 31.30
CA SER A 95 2.07 -9.67 30.81
C SER A 95 1.24 -9.77 29.53
N SER A 96 -0.07 -9.99 29.69
CA SER A 96 -1.04 -10.09 28.59
C SER A 96 -1.04 -8.86 27.69
N ASP A 97 -0.98 -7.68 28.28
CA ASP A 97 -1.10 -6.40 27.57
C ASP A 97 0.11 -6.17 26.64
N GLY A 98 1.32 -6.48 27.13
CA GLY A 98 2.55 -6.39 26.33
C GLY A 98 2.62 -7.46 25.24
N ALA A 99 2.08 -8.65 25.48
CA ALA A 99 1.99 -9.70 24.46
C ALA A 99 1.05 -9.26 23.34
N TYR A 100 -0.10 -8.69 23.71
CA TYR A 100 -1.12 -8.22 22.79
C TYR A 100 -0.66 -7.01 21.96
N ALA A 101 0.01 -6.04 22.59
CA ALA A 101 0.59 -4.89 21.90
C ALA A 101 1.52 -5.33 20.74
N MET A 102 2.40 -6.30 21.00
CA MET A 102 3.34 -6.81 20.01
C MET A 102 2.64 -7.58 18.90
N ALA A 103 1.60 -8.36 19.22
CA ALA A 103 0.80 -9.07 18.22
C ALA A 103 0.06 -8.09 17.28
N LEU A 104 -0.52 -7.01 17.83
CA LEU A 104 -1.13 -5.95 17.03
C LEU A 104 -0.13 -5.23 16.11
N CYS A 105 1.11 -5.04 16.57
CA CYS A 105 2.16 -4.49 15.71
C CYS A 105 2.49 -5.41 14.54
N VAL A 106 2.46 -6.74 14.73
CA VAL A 106 2.62 -7.70 13.62
C VAL A 106 1.48 -7.57 12.61
N VAL A 107 0.23 -7.51 13.07
CA VAL A 107 -0.93 -7.30 12.19
C VAL A 107 -0.80 -5.98 11.43
N ALA A 108 -0.42 -4.89 12.12
CA ALA A 108 -0.17 -3.60 11.50
C ALA A 108 0.92 -3.64 10.43
N MET A 109 2.03 -4.34 10.67
CA MET A 109 3.08 -4.53 9.68
C MET A 109 2.60 -5.31 8.44
N LEU A 110 1.85 -6.41 8.63
CA LEU A 110 1.35 -7.22 7.52
C LEU A 110 0.36 -6.44 6.64
N VAL A 111 -0.58 -5.72 7.25
CA VAL A 111 -1.52 -4.86 6.52
C VAL A 111 -0.76 -3.70 5.85
N GLY A 112 0.18 -3.09 6.56
CA GLY A 112 1.04 -2.02 6.04
C GLY A 112 1.89 -2.44 4.84
N ILE A 113 2.39 -3.69 4.81
CA ILE A 113 3.11 -4.24 3.66
C ILE A 113 2.21 -4.29 2.43
N GLY A 114 0.99 -4.83 2.56
CA GLY A 114 0.06 -4.94 1.43
C GLY A 114 -0.38 -3.57 0.90
N VAL A 115 -0.77 -2.68 1.80
CA VAL A 115 -1.20 -1.31 1.45
C VAL A 115 -0.04 -0.49 0.90
N GLY A 116 1.15 -0.59 1.50
CA GLY A 116 2.36 0.08 1.06
C GLY A 116 2.83 -0.38 -0.31
N TYR A 117 2.83 -1.69 -0.56
CA TYR A 117 3.14 -2.24 -1.88
C TYR A 117 2.13 -1.77 -2.94
N HIS A 118 0.84 -1.73 -2.61
CA HIS A 118 -0.18 -1.19 -3.51
C HIS A 118 0.08 0.28 -3.84
N ASN A 119 0.27 1.14 -2.84
CA ASN A 119 0.59 2.56 -3.03
C ASN A 119 1.85 2.74 -3.90
N TYR A 120 2.88 1.92 -3.63
CA TYR A 120 4.09 1.93 -4.43
C TYR A 120 3.81 1.59 -5.89
N SER A 121 3.12 0.47 -6.13
CA SER A 121 2.86 -0.03 -7.47
C SER A 121 1.97 0.90 -8.31
N ALA A 122 0.97 1.52 -7.69
CA ALA A 122 -0.03 2.35 -8.36
C ALA A 122 0.44 3.79 -8.57
N HIS A 123 1.21 4.37 -7.64
CA HIS A 123 1.49 5.81 -7.63
C HIS A 123 2.99 6.12 -7.63
N MET A 124 3.80 5.47 -6.78
CA MET A 124 5.23 5.79 -6.68
C MET A 124 6.08 5.18 -7.80
N ARG A 125 5.69 4.04 -8.37
CA ARG A 125 6.46 3.38 -9.44
C ARG A 125 6.53 4.25 -10.71
N PRO A 126 5.43 4.87 -11.20
CA PRO A 126 5.52 5.87 -12.27
C PRO A 126 6.40 7.08 -11.90
N TYR A 127 6.31 7.55 -10.65
CA TYR A 127 7.13 8.66 -10.18
C TYR A 127 8.64 8.36 -10.23
N TRP A 128 9.07 7.22 -9.67
CA TRP A 128 10.49 6.83 -9.65
C TRP A 128 11.01 6.55 -11.05
N ARG A 129 10.20 5.95 -11.93
CA ARG A 129 10.56 5.79 -13.35
C ARG A 129 10.83 7.14 -14.01
N TYR A 130 9.99 8.14 -13.74
CA TYR A 130 10.23 9.49 -14.25
C TYR A 130 11.58 10.05 -13.77
N GLU A 131 11.90 9.95 -12.48
CA GLU A 131 13.14 10.50 -11.92
C GLU A 131 14.42 9.71 -12.29
N GLU A 132 14.34 8.39 -12.43
CA GLU A 132 15.51 7.51 -12.61
C GLU A 132 15.87 7.24 -14.08
N GLN A 133 14.92 7.37 -15.01
CA GLN A 133 15.13 7.11 -16.42
C GLN A 133 15.50 8.37 -17.22
N ARG A 134 15.93 8.18 -18.48
CA ARG A 134 16.41 9.29 -19.31
C ARG A 134 15.27 10.17 -19.80
N HIS A 135 15.55 11.47 -19.87
CA HIS A 135 14.67 12.45 -20.51
C HIS A 135 15.30 12.89 -21.83
N TYR A 136 14.58 12.69 -22.92
CA TYR A 136 15.01 13.13 -24.25
C TYR A 136 14.28 14.41 -24.64
N LYS A 137 14.96 15.28 -25.39
CA LYS A 137 14.44 16.58 -25.81
C LYS A 137 14.66 16.76 -27.30
N ASP A 138 13.78 17.56 -27.91
CA ASP A 138 13.82 17.88 -29.33
C ASP A 138 13.74 16.62 -30.23
N VAL A 139 12.92 15.66 -29.80
CA VAL A 139 12.78 14.37 -30.51
C VAL A 139 11.86 14.55 -31.72
N GLY A 140 12.38 14.21 -32.90
CA GLY A 140 11.62 14.18 -34.14
C GLY A 140 10.70 12.94 -34.25
N PRO A 141 9.65 13.00 -35.08
CA PRO A 141 8.68 11.90 -35.20
C PRO A 141 9.23 10.69 -35.98
N GLU A 142 10.31 10.88 -36.74
CA GLU A 142 10.98 9.82 -37.50
C GLU A 142 12.13 9.16 -36.73
N GLU A 143 12.47 9.67 -35.54
CA GLU A 143 13.50 9.06 -34.70
C GLU A 143 13.09 7.64 -34.29
N PRO A 144 14.00 6.66 -34.38
CA PRO A 144 13.67 5.28 -34.09
C PRO A 144 13.28 5.12 -32.61
N ALA A 145 12.08 4.62 -32.35
CA ALA A 145 11.59 4.34 -31.00
C ALA A 145 12.53 3.40 -30.23
N ASP A 146 13.17 2.46 -30.93
CA ASP A 146 14.13 1.51 -30.37
C ASP A 146 15.34 2.19 -29.70
N ALA A 147 15.75 3.37 -30.19
CA ALA A 147 16.86 4.13 -29.60
C ALA A 147 16.47 4.85 -28.30
N LEU A 148 15.17 4.97 -28.03
CA LEU A 148 14.59 5.77 -26.94
C LEU A 148 13.85 4.92 -25.92
N ARG A 149 14.06 3.59 -25.91
CA ARG A 149 13.34 2.66 -25.01
C ARG A 149 13.62 2.85 -23.53
N ASP A 150 14.74 3.49 -23.19
CA ASP A 150 15.09 3.84 -21.81
C ASP A 150 14.55 5.21 -21.37
N ALA A 151 13.72 5.85 -22.20
CA ALA A 151 13.05 7.10 -21.89
C ALA A 151 11.92 6.92 -20.87
N SER A 152 11.88 7.78 -19.86
CA SER A 152 10.63 8.01 -19.10
C SER A 152 9.84 9.20 -19.62
N ALA A 153 10.54 10.16 -20.23
CA ALA A 153 9.94 11.38 -20.73
C ALA A 153 10.62 11.81 -22.03
N ILE A 154 9.79 12.25 -22.97
CA ILE A 154 10.22 12.73 -24.28
C ILE A 154 9.61 14.12 -24.45
N THR A 155 10.44 15.10 -24.80
CA THR A 155 9.96 16.39 -25.29
C THR A 155 10.13 16.38 -26.81
N PHE A 156 9.03 16.42 -27.54
CA PHE A 156 9.05 16.38 -28.99
C PHE A 156 9.45 17.74 -29.58
N ALA A 157 10.00 17.71 -30.79
CA ALA A 157 10.36 18.90 -31.55
C ALA A 157 9.12 19.74 -31.93
N ASP A 158 9.33 21.01 -32.27
CA ASP A 158 8.25 21.90 -32.68
C ASP A 158 7.50 21.38 -33.91
N GLY A 159 6.16 21.51 -33.89
CA GLY A 159 5.29 21.01 -34.96
C GLY A 159 4.90 19.53 -34.86
N VAL A 160 5.56 18.77 -33.99
CA VAL A 160 5.18 17.39 -33.68
C VAL A 160 3.99 17.38 -32.72
N ARG A 161 2.92 16.71 -33.11
CA ARG A 161 1.69 16.59 -32.31
C ARG A 161 0.97 15.26 -32.58
N PRO A 162 0.02 14.83 -31.73
CA PRO A 162 -0.87 13.73 -32.04
C PRO A 162 -1.84 14.09 -33.17
N ASP A 163 -2.14 13.15 -34.07
CA ASP A 163 -3.25 13.31 -35.02
C ASP A 163 -4.56 12.92 -34.34
N VAL A 164 -5.31 13.94 -33.94
CA VAL A 164 -6.61 13.79 -33.26
C VAL A 164 -7.67 13.14 -34.16
N GLN A 165 -7.54 13.25 -35.48
CA GLN A 165 -8.51 12.68 -36.42
C GLN A 165 -8.18 11.22 -36.76
N ALA A 166 -6.90 10.86 -36.78
CA ALA A 166 -6.44 9.50 -37.02
C ALA A 166 -6.40 8.62 -35.75
N SER A 167 -7.05 9.03 -34.67
CA SER A 167 -7.10 8.25 -33.44
C SER A 167 -8.08 7.07 -33.53
N VAL A 168 -7.80 6.02 -32.77
CA VAL A 168 -8.63 4.81 -32.71
C VAL A 168 -8.80 4.35 -31.27
N GLY A 169 -10.01 3.89 -30.97
CA GLY A 169 -10.37 3.27 -29.70
C GLY A 169 -10.52 1.75 -29.80
N PHE A 170 -10.02 1.02 -28.80
CA PHE A 170 -10.20 -0.42 -28.62
C PHE A 170 -10.91 -0.73 -27.30
N HIS A 171 -12.04 -1.43 -27.34
CA HIS A 171 -12.71 -1.86 -26.12
C HIS A 171 -12.05 -3.07 -25.49
N ALA A 172 -11.66 -2.95 -24.22
CA ALA A 172 -11.17 -4.07 -23.42
C ALA A 172 -11.84 -4.06 -22.04
N GLY A 173 -12.93 -4.80 -21.92
CA GLY A 173 -13.75 -4.83 -20.70
C GLY A 173 -14.60 -3.56 -20.58
N PRO A 174 -14.57 -2.85 -19.43
CA PRO A 174 -15.33 -1.62 -19.25
C PRO A 174 -14.68 -0.39 -19.91
N ASP A 175 -13.37 -0.45 -20.20
CA ASP A 175 -12.59 0.71 -20.63
C ASP A 175 -12.34 0.70 -22.15
N ILE A 176 -12.19 1.91 -22.72
CA ILE A 176 -11.76 2.15 -24.10
C ILE A 176 -10.29 2.58 -24.10
N TYR A 177 -9.45 1.80 -24.78
CA TYR A 177 -8.02 2.09 -24.95
C TYR A 177 -7.82 2.90 -26.21
N CYS A 178 -7.38 4.15 -26.04
CA CYS A 178 -7.26 5.14 -27.10
C CYS A 178 -5.83 5.31 -27.55
N VAL A 179 -5.59 5.36 -28.86
CA VAL A 179 -4.29 5.68 -29.45
C VAL A 179 -4.43 6.71 -30.56
N ALA A 180 -3.48 7.62 -30.68
CA ALA A 180 -3.35 8.58 -31.77
C ALA A 180 -1.89 8.61 -32.25
N PRO A 181 -1.62 8.54 -33.56
CA PRO A 181 -0.25 8.57 -34.04
C PRO A 181 0.35 9.95 -33.79
N ILE A 182 1.65 10.01 -33.48
CA ILE A 182 2.38 11.28 -33.29
C ILE A 182 3.27 11.52 -34.51
N GLY A 183 3.22 12.74 -35.03
CA GLY A 183 3.88 13.09 -36.28
C GLY A 183 3.81 14.58 -36.60
N THR A 184 4.37 14.93 -37.75
CA THR A 184 4.19 16.24 -38.40
C THR A 184 3.07 16.11 -39.42
N TRP A 185 1.92 16.74 -39.15
CA TRP A 185 0.71 16.59 -39.98
C TRP A 185 0.53 17.70 -41.01
N ASP A 186 1.62 18.38 -41.38
CA ASP A 186 1.58 19.37 -42.44
C ASP A 186 1.48 18.68 -43.81
N ALA A 187 0.74 19.33 -44.72
CA ALA A 187 0.30 18.78 -46.00
C ALA A 187 1.48 18.30 -46.89
N GLY A 188 1.86 17.03 -46.75
CA GLY A 188 2.82 16.35 -47.63
C GLY A 188 3.85 15.44 -46.94
N ALA A 189 3.97 15.47 -45.61
CA ALA A 189 4.99 14.73 -44.86
C ALA A 189 4.41 13.68 -43.91
N ALA A 190 3.43 12.88 -44.37
CA ALA A 190 2.99 11.73 -43.60
C ALA A 190 4.16 10.72 -43.52
N SER A 191 4.79 10.63 -42.34
CA SER A 191 5.81 9.64 -42.05
C SER A 191 5.29 8.24 -42.43
N ARG A 192 6.09 7.48 -43.18
CA ARG A 192 5.73 6.12 -43.62
C ARG A 192 5.71 5.11 -42.46
N THR A 193 6.26 5.46 -41.31
CA THR A 193 6.32 4.57 -40.14
C THR A 193 6.18 5.39 -38.86
N VAL A 194 5.10 5.15 -38.11
CA VAL A 194 4.81 5.81 -36.84
C VAL A 194 5.64 5.16 -35.74
N GLN A 195 6.50 5.96 -35.12
CA GLN A 195 7.40 5.53 -34.03
C GLN A 195 6.75 5.73 -32.66
N PHE A 196 5.96 6.81 -32.52
CA PHE A 196 5.38 7.25 -31.26
C PHE A 196 3.86 7.35 -31.36
N TRP A 197 3.17 6.92 -30.30
CA TRP A 197 1.73 7.00 -30.18
C TRP A 197 1.33 7.70 -28.89
N ALA A 198 0.43 8.68 -28.99
CA ALA A 198 -0.23 9.22 -27.82
C ALA A 198 -1.30 8.23 -27.38
N ALA A 199 -1.32 7.84 -26.11
CA ALA A 199 -2.24 6.84 -25.59
C ALA A 199 -2.93 7.29 -24.30
N GLY A 200 -4.16 6.82 -24.10
CA GLY A 200 -5.00 7.14 -22.94
C GLY A 200 -6.18 6.18 -22.80
N LYS A 201 -7.01 6.36 -21.77
CA LYS A 201 -8.21 5.54 -21.53
C LYS A 201 -9.46 6.42 -21.47
N ASP A 202 -10.54 5.97 -22.08
CA ASP A 202 -11.88 6.58 -22.04
C ASP A 202 -11.93 8.04 -22.50
N CYS A 203 -11.05 8.41 -23.42
CA CYS A 203 -10.85 9.78 -23.90
C CYS A 203 -10.77 9.87 -25.43
N CYS A 204 -11.43 8.95 -26.14
CA CYS A 204 -11.62 8.96 -27.58
C CYS A 204 -12.92 8.27 -27.95
N GLN A 205 -13.37 8.48 -29.20
CA GLN A 205 -14.39 7.63 -29.80
C GLN A 205 -13.74 6.37 -30.38
N MET A 206 -14.54 5.44 -30.90
CA MET A 206 -14.03 4.30 -31.67
C MET A 206 -13.09 4.73 -32.80
N HIS A 207 -13.39 5.89 -33.41
CA HIS A 207 -12.66 6.50 -34.51
C HIS A 207 -12.64 8.02 -34.32
N GLY A 208 -11.44 8.60 -34.36
CA GLY A 208 -11.23 10.04 -34.21
C GLY A 208 -11.55 10.59 -32.81
N ALA A 209 -11.49 11.92 -32.71
CA ALA A 209 -11.82 12.70 -31.52
C ALA A 209 -10.99 12.33 -30.27
N PHE A 210 -9.67 12.25 -30.42
CA PHE A 210 -8.75 12.10 -29.30
C PHE A 210 -8.73 13.33 -28.38
N THR A 211 -9.23 13.18 -27.15
CA THR A 211 -9.30 14.25 -26.14
C THR A 211 -8.54 13.89 -24.86
N CYS A 212 -7.64 12.91 -24.91
CA CYS A 212 -6.83 12.51 -23.78
C CYS A 212 -5.88 13.63 -23.34
N ASP A 213 -5.91 13.96 -22.05
CA ASP A 213 -5.04 14.95 -21.42
C ASP A 213 -5.01 16.29 -22.19
N GLU A 214 -3.83 16.73 -22.62
CA GLU A 214 -3.62 18.04 -23.24
C GLU A 214 -3.34 17.90 -24.74
N ALA A 215 -3.82 16.81 -25.37
CA ALA A 215 -3.57 16.49 -26.79
C ALA A 215 -4.08 17.53 -27.80
N THR A 216 -5.07 18.33 -27.43
CA THR A 216 -5.60 19.43 -28.25
C THR A 216 -4.89 20.76 -28.01
N SER A 217 -4.01 20.83 -27.00
CA SER A 217 -3.29 22.05 -26.67
C SER A 217 -2.11 22.24 -27.62
N PRO A 218 -1.99 23.40 -28.29
CA PRO A 218 -0.87 23.68 -29.18
C PRO A 218 0.46 23.88 -28.44
N SER A 219 0.42 24.08 -27.12
CA SER A 219 1.62 24.21 -26.27
C SER A 219 2.11 22.88 -25.70
N ALA A 220 1.40 21.78 -25.95
CA ALA A 220 1.76 20.47 -25.44
C ALA A 220 2.74 19.77 -26.39
N HIS A 221 3.94 19.50 -25.88
CA HIS A 221 5.00 18.75 -26.59
C HIS A 221 5.67 17.70 -25.71
N GLY A 222 5.18 17.48 -24.49
CA GLY A 222 5.70 16.47 -23.58
C GLY A 222 4.97 15.14 -23.75
N GLY A 223 5.74 14.05 -23.78
CA GLY A 223 5.26 12.69 -23.74
C GLY A 223 5.83 11.98 -22.52
N LEU A 224 4.99 11.63 -21.56
CA LEU A 224 5.37 10.73 -20.46
C LEU A 224 5.20 9.29 -20.93
N VAL A 225 6.28 8.50 -20.94
CA VAL A 225 6.29 7.14 -21.49
C VAL A 225 5.45 6.18 -20.64
N ILE A 226 4.58 5.42 -21.29
CA ILE A 226 3.70 4.43 -20.66
C ILE A 226 4.36 3.04 -20.77
N ASN A 227 4.83 2.52 -19.63
CA ASN A 227 5.52 1.24 -19.52
C ASN A 227 4.75 0.22 -18.64
N SER A 228 3.42 0.24 -18.72
CA SER A 228 2.55 -0.70 -18.01
C SER A 228 2.23 -1.86 -18.95
N HIS A 229 2.76 -3.06 -18.69
CA HIS A 229 2.58 -4.23 -19.57
C HIS A 229 1.09 -4.49 -19.88
N ASP A 230 0.24 -4.46 -18.85
CA ASP A 230 -1.19 -4.71 -19.00
C ASP A 230 -1.89 -3.71 -19.91
N ASP A 231 -1.41 -2.47 -19.98
CA ASP A 231 -1.99 -1.42 -20.80
C ASP A 231 -1.39 -1.39 -22.21
N VAL A 232 -0.07 -1.61 -22.30
CA VAL A 232 0.68 -1.63 -23.58
C VAL A 232 0.12 -2.68 -24.53
N ASP A 233 -0.19 -3.88 -24.04
CA ASP A 233 -0.76 -4.94 -24.89
C ASP A 233 -2.11 -4.49 -25.52
N LYS A 234 -2.93 -3.78 -24.76
CA LYS A 234 -4.22 -3.27 -25.21
C LYS A 234 -4.06 -2.08 -26.17
N TYR A 235 -3.05 -1.22 -25.94
CA TYR A 235 -2.69 -0.16 -26.88
C TYR A 235 -2.16 -0.73 -28.20
N ILE A 236 -1.39 -1.82 -28.18
CA ILE A 236 -0.94 -2.51 -29.40
C ILE A 236 -2.15 -3.02 -30.20
N HIS A 237 -3.20 -3.52 -29.54
CA HIS A 237 -4.44 -3.90 -30.22
C HIS A 237 -5.10 -2.69 -30.90
N ALA A 238 -5.19 -1.54 -30.23
CA ALA A 238 -5.72 -0.31 -30.81
C ALA A 238 -4.88 0.17 -32.00
N VAL A 239 -3.55 0.07 -31.91
CA VAL A 239 -2.63 0.39 -33.00
C VAL A 239 -2.88 -0.49 -34.22
N ARG A 240 -3.02 -1.81 -34.06
CA ARG A 240 -3.31 -2.72 -35.19
C ARG A 240 -4.61 -2.35 -35.91
N ILE A 241 -5.62 -1.89 -35.16
CA ILE A 241 -6.85 -1.37 -35.75
C ILE A 241 -6.58 -0.08 -36.52
N ALA A 242 -5.79 0.84 -35.96
CA ALA A 242 -5.39 2.09 -36.61
C ALA A 242 -4.59 1.86 -37.91
N GLU A 243 -3.68 0.89 -37.93
CA GLU A 243 -2.93 0.50 -39.13
C GLU A 243 -3.86 0.05 -40.25
N SER A 244 -4.87 -0.76 -39.91
CA SER A 244 -5.84 -1.26 -40.88
C SER A 244 -6.73 -0.16 -41.48
N GLN A 245 -7.00 0.90 -40.73
CA GLN A 245 -7.95 1.96 -41.10
C GLN A 245 -7.28 3.14 -41.78
N ASN A 246 -6.13 3.57 -41.26
CA ASN A 246 -5.44 4.78 -41.71
C ASN A 246 -4.29 4.46 -42.68
N GLY A 247 -3.94 3.18 -42.86
CA GLY A 247 -2.85 2.74 -43.74
C GLY A 247 -1.45 3.13 -43.24
N ALA A 248 -1.34 3.67 -42.02
CA ALA A 248 -0.08 3.94 -41.36
C ALA A 248 0.59 2.62 -40.97
N LYS A 249 1.91 2.52 -41.15
CA LYS A 249 2.70 1.41 -40.60
C LYS A 249 3.27 1.84 -39.26
N THR A 250 3.35 0.93 -38.30
CA THR A 250 3.98 1.18 -37.01
C THR A 250 5.36 0.53 -36.97
N ALA A 251 6.25 1.08 -36.15
CA ALA A 251 7.47 0.39 -35.76
C ALA A 251 7.17 -0.96 -35.08
N GLU A 252 8.14 -1.86 -35.03
CA GLU A 252 7.96 -3.17 -34.37
C GLU A 252 7.72 -3.02 -32.86
N GLU A 253 8.44 -2.09 -32.22
CA GLU A 253 8.28 -1.73 -30.81
C GLU A 253 7.97 -0.22 -30.66
N PRO A 254 6.71 0.21 -30.88
CA PRO A 254 6.34 1.61 -30.72
C PRO A 254 6.40 2.07 -29.26
N ILE A 255 6.71 3.35 -29.05
CA ILE A 255 6.63 3.97 -27.73
C ILE A 255 5.26 4.63 -27.56
N PHE A 256 4.57 4.26 -26.49
CA PHE A 256 3.33 4.91 -26.06
C PHE A 256 3.62 6.00 -25.05
N VAL A 257 3.02 7.16 -25.25
CA VAL A 257 3.18 8.31 -24.35
C VAL A 257 1.83 8.90 -23.93
N ARG A 258 1.78 9.38 -22.70
CA ARG A 258 0.74 10.27 -22.22
C ARG A 258 1.12 11.70 -22.60
N TRP A 259 0.26 12.38 -23.35
CA TRP A 259 0.56 13.70 -23.90
C TRP A 259 0.28 14.82 -22.88
N VAL A 260 1.31 15.59 -22.54
CA VAL A 260 1.27 16.62 -21.49
C VAL A 260 2.03 17.89 -21.90
N VAL A 261 1.57 19.04 -21.43
CA VAL A 261 2.20 20.35 -21.54
C VAL A 261 3.40 20.43 -20.60
N ASN A 262 3.25 19.95 -19.37
CA ASN A 262 4.26 20.08 -18.34
C ASN A 262 4.56 18.73 -17.68
N LEU A 263 5.73 18.18 -18.01
CA LEU A 263 6.22 16.91 -17.47
C LEU A 263 6.43 16.95 -15.94
N GLN A 264 6.90 18.07 -15.39
CA GLN A 264 7.04 18.25 -13.93
C GLN A 264 5.69 18.20 -13.21
N ARG A 265 4.65 18.82 -13.79
CA ARG A 265 3.29 18.79 -13.21
C ARG A 265 2.71 17.38 -13.27
N ALA A 266 2.90 16.67 -14.39
CA ALA A 266 2.48 15.29 -14.52
C ALA A 266 3.15 14.38 -13.47
N ARG A 267 4.45 14.60 -13.22
CA ARG A 267 5.19 13.94 -12.14
C ARG A 267 4.61 14.26 -10.76
N GLU A 268 4.33 15.53 -10.47
CA GLU A 268 3.79 15.96 -9.17
C GLU A 268 2.44 15.34 -8.85
N THR A 269 1.61 15.08 -9.87
CA THR A 269 0.35 14.35 -9.68
C THR A 269 0.58 12.98 -9.05
N PHE A 270 1.56 12.20 -9.52
CA PHE A 270 1.84 10.88 -8.94
C PHE A 270 2.26 10.95 -7.47
N LEU A 271 3.09 11.94 -7.11
CA LEU A 271 3.46 12.16 -5.71
C LEU A 271 2.26 12.56 -4.85
N ASN A 272 1.45 13.48 -5.35
CA ASN A 272 0.29 13.98 -4.62
C ASN A 272 -0.72 12.86 -4.37
N GLU A 273 -1.01 12.04 -5.39
CA GLU A 273 -1.88 10.86 -5.24
C GLU A 273 -1.30 9.87 -4.22
N ALA A 274 0.02 9.60 -4.23
CA ALA A 274 0.65 8.72 -3.25
C ALA A 274 0.54 9.24 -1.80
N TRP A 275 0.67 10.56 -1.60
CA TRP A 275 0.52 11.20 -0.29
C TRP A 275 -0.94 11.22 0.18
N ILE A 276 -1.87 11.53 -0.72
CA ILE A 276 -3.31 11.48 -0.43
C ILE A 276 -3.71 10.05 -0.05
N PHE A 277 -3.29 9.06 -0.83
CA PHE A 277 -3.55 7.66 -0.53
C PHE A 277 -2.97 7.24 0.83
N TRP A 278 -1.72 7.62 1.13
CA TRP A 278 -1.12 7.34 2.43
C TRP A 278 -1.89 7.98 3.59
N LEU A 279 -2.31 9.25 3.46
CA LEU A 279 -3.11 9.94 4.48
C LEU A 279 -4.45 9.24 4.69
N LEU A 280 -5.17 8.91 3.62
CA LEU A 280 -6.46 8.22 3.70
C LEU A 280 -6.32 6.81 4.29
N ALA A 281 -5.29 6.06 3.91
CA ALA A 281 -4.99 4.74 4.48
C ALA A 281 -4.66 4.84 5.99
N SER A 282 -3.90 5.85 6.39
CA SER A 282 -3.54 6.10 7.79
C SER A 282 -4.76 6.48 8.64
N LEU A 283 -5.67 7.30 8.09
CA LEU A 283 -6.91 7.70 8.76
C LEU A 283 -7.91 6.55 8.86
N THR A 284 -7.98 5.67 7.86
CA THR A 284 -8.86 4.49 7.88
C THR A 284 -8.35 3.37 8.78
N TYR A 285 -7.03 3.22 8.93
CA TYR A 285 -6.45 2.21 9.83
C TYR A 285 -6.62 2.56 11.32
N LEU A 286 -6.68 3.85 11.69
CA LEU A 286 -6.85 4.28 13.08
C LEU A 286 -8.11 3.71 13.77
N PRO A 287 -9.34 3.84 13.22
CA PRO A 287 -10.52 3.23 13.82
C PRO A 287 -10.48 1.71 13.80
N LEU A 288 -9.85 1.10 12.79
CA LEU A 288 -9.65 -0.35 12.74
C LEU A 288 -8.76 -0.83 13.90
N SER A 289 -7.67 -0.11 14.17
CA SER A 289 -6.79 -0.39 15.31
C SER A 289 -7.53 -0.28 16.64
N ALA A 290 -8.35 0.76 16.82
CA ALA A 290 -9.20 0.91 18.00
C ALA A 290 -10.20 -0.25 18.16
N ALA A 291 -10.85 -0.67 17.06
CA ALA A 291 -11.78 -1.80 17.06
C ALA A 291 -11.09 -3.11 17.44
N LEU A 292 -9.90 -3.40 16.90
CA LEU A 292 -9.10 -4.58 17.26
C LEU A 292 -8.78 -4.60 18.75
N VAL A 293 -8.38 -3.48 19.34
CA VAL A 293 -8.11 -3.37 20.78
C VAL A 293 -9.35 -3.65 21.64
N VAL A 294 -10.55 -3.28 21.19
CA VAL A 294 -11.80 -3.56 21.93
C VAL A 294 -12.24 -5.03 21.82
N LEU A 295 -12.02 -5.68 20.68
CA LEU A 295 -12.50 -7.03 20.38
C LEU A 295 -11.62 -8.16 20.94
N ALA A 296 -10.32 -7.95 21.15
CA ALA A 296 -9.45 -9.01 21.66
C ALA A 296 -9.58 -9.31 23.17
N PRO A 297 -9.77 -8.32 24.07
CA PRO A 297 -9.99 -8.60 25.49
C PRO A 297 -11.30 -9.33 25.75
N SER A 298 -12.34 -9.08 24.96
CA SER A 298 -13.64 -9.75 25.09
C SER A 298 -13.58 -11.21 24.66
N SER A 299 -12.81 -11.53 23.63
CA SER A 299 -12.58 -12.91 23.17
C SER A 299 -11.68 -13.70 24.13
N LEU A 300 -10.61 -13.10 24.68
CA LEU A 300 -9.73 -13.77 25.65
C LEU A 300 -10.45 -14.08 26.98
N LYS A 301 -11.22 -13.12 27.52
CA LYS A 301 -12.03 -13.36 28.74
C LYS A 301 -13.07 -14.46 28.53
N SER A 302 -13.66 -14.52 27.34
CA SER A 302 -14.62 -15.57 26.99
C SER A 302 -13.96 -16.95 26.95
N ILE A 303 -12.73 -17.05 26.43
CA ILE A 303 -11.95 -18.30 26.39
C ILE A 303 -11.54 -18.73 27.81
N GLU A 304 -11.06 -17.82 28.66
CA GLU A 304 -10.71 -18.13 30.05
C GLU A 304 -11.93 -18.66 30.84
N VAL A 305 -13.09 -18.01 30.71
CA VAL A 305 -14.34 -18.45 31.35
C VAL A 305 -14.77 -19.83 30.84
N ILE A 306 -14.63 -20.10 29.54
CA ILE A 306 -14.94 -21.42 28.96
C ILE A 306 -13.98 -22.49 29.46
N SER A 307 -12.67 -22.20 29.56
CA SER A 307 -11.69 -23.13 30.10
C SER A 307 -11.91 -23.43 31.58
N ALA A 308 -12.27 -22.42 32.38
CA ALA A 308 -12.56 -22.59 33.80
C ALA A 308 -13.79 -23.50 34.02
N ARG A 309 -14.87 -23.31 33.24
CA ARG A 309 -16.05 -24.19 33.29
C ARG A 309 -15.73 -25.64 32.89
N ARG A 310 -14.87 -25.83 31.87
CA ARG A 310 -14.48 -27.17 31.43
C ARG A 310 -13.62 -27.89 32.47
N GLN A 311 -12.85 -27.15 33.27
CA GLN A 311 -12.08 -27.69 34.39
C GLN A 311 -13.01 -28.15 35.54
N GLU A 312 -14.01 -27.34 35.88
CA GLU A 312 -15.02 -27.69 36.89
C GLU A 312 -15.86 -28.92 36.50
N GLU A 313 -16.12 -29.12 35.20
CA GLU A 313 -16.84 -30.29 34.68
C GLU A 313 -16.00 -31.59 34.72
N TYR A 314 -14.67 -31.49 34.76
CA TYR A 314 -13.77 -32.65 34.86
C TYR A 314 -13.49 -33.06 36.32
N ASP A 315 -13.60 -32.11 37.25
CA ASP A 315 -13.30 -32.29 38.68
C ASP A 315 -14.54 -32.69 39.52
N GLY A 316 -15.74 -32.67 38.94
CA GLY A 316 -17.02 -33.04 39.59
C GLY A 316 -17.54 -34.41 39.19
#